data_AF-A0A9Q5QZI2-F1
#
_entry.id   AF-A0A9Q5QZI2-F1
#
_cell.length_a   1.000
_cell.length_b   1.000
_cell.length_c   1.000
_cell.angle_alpha   90.00
_cell.angle_beta   90.00
_cell.angle_gamma   90.00
#
_symmetry.space_group_name_H-M   'P 1'
#
loop_
_entity.id
_entity.type
_entity.pdbx_description
1 polymer ?
#
loop_
_entity_poly.entity_id
_entity_poly.type
_entity_poly.pdbx_seq_one_letter_code
_entity_poly.pdbx_strand_id
1 'polypeptide(L)'
;MNSNLENLEFIDYIDHSGELPIQLEGKIGVYAIFNQEKILQFIGYSRDVYLSCKQHLVRQPHKCYWLKVHTIERPDRKILSEIENSWIAQNGSLPPGNGEHKQIWTNAINVQELMTDTEKENYHNPLIDDLTKTKVLKNVSRRVESEILEVLTARGLKTQIRFNPKLKEEGLLDLK
;
A
#
# COMPACT_ATOMS: atom_id res chain seq x y z
N MET A 1 13.02 -13.93 20.92
CA MET A 1 12.24 -14.92 20.16
C MET A 1 12.62 -14.76 18.70
N ASN A 2 13.17 -15.79 18.05
CA ASN A 2 13.53 -15.72 16.63
C ASN A 2 12.26 -15.80 15.79
N SER A 3 11.72 -14.66 15.35
CA SER A 3 10.70 -14.60 14.31
C SER A 3 11.37 -14.91 12.96
N ASN A 4 11.55 -16.19 12.63
CA ASN A 4 12.06 -16.60 11.33
C ASN A 4 10.94 -16.49 10.27
N LEU A 5 11.21 -15.79 9.16
CA LEU A 5 10.22 -15.52 8.11
C LEU A 5 9.72 -16.81 7.44
N GLU A 6 10.58 -17.80 7.23
CA GLU A 6 10.23 -19.05 6.56
C GLU A 6 9.21 -19.85 7.35
N ASN A 7 9.31 -19.82 8.68
CA ASN A 7 8.46 -20.59 9.60
C ASN A 7 7.07 -19.98 9.84
N LEU A 8 6.85 -18.73 9.42
CA LEU A 8 5.54 -18.09 9.56
C LEU A 8 4.59 -18.58 8.48
N GLU A 9 3.32 -18.78 8.85
CA GLU A 9 2.27 -19.15 7.92
C GLU A 9 1.92 -17.99 7.00
N PHE A 10 1.53 -18.33 5.76
CA PHE A 10 0.98 -17.36 4.83
C PHE A 10 -0.49 -17.08 5.18
N ILE A 11 -0.83 -15.81 5.20
CA ILE A 11 -2.18 -15.29 5.32
C ILE A 11 -2.57 -14.72 3.95
N ASP A 12 -3.79 -15.01 3.50
CA ASP A 12 -4.35 -14.36 2.32
C ASP A 12 -4.48 -12.86 2.55
N TYR A 13 -4.09 -12.06 1.56
CA TYR A 13 -4.28 -10.60 1.65
C TYR A 13 -5.76 -10.23 1.57
N ILE A 14 -6.49 -10.93 0.70
CA ILE A 14 -7.94 -10.88 0.53
C ILE A 14 -8.41 -12.32 0.64
N ASP A 15 -9.16 -12.65 1.68
CA ASP A 15 -9.61 -14.02 1.91
C ASP A 15 -10.78 -14.42 0.99
N HIS A 16 -11.21 -15.68 1.09
CA HIS A 16 -12.33 -16.23 0.31
C HIS A 16 -13.67 -15.51 0.55
N SER A 17 -13.82 -14.78 1.66
CA SER A 17 -15.00 -13.98 1.94
C SER A 17 -14.94 -12.59 1.29
N GLY A 18 -13.77 -12.18 0.82
CA GLY A 18 -13.48 -10.88 0.24
C GLY A 18 -12.97 -9.87 1.27
N GLU A 19 -12.52 -10.34 2.43
CA GLU A 19 -12.09 -9.47 3.53
C GLU A 19 -10.58 -9.43 3.68
N LEU A 20 -10.08 -8.27 4.13
CA LEU A 20 -8.70 -8.11 4.61
C LEU A 20 -8.52 -8.81 5.97
N PRO A 21 -7.28 -9.13 6.39
CA PRO A 21 -7.01 -9.84 7.64
C PRO A 21 -7.32 -8.99 8.89
N ILE A 22 -8.60 -8.89 9.23
CA ILE A 22 -9.15 -8.03 10.31
C ILE A 22 -8.59 -8.37 11.69
N GLN A 23 -8.13 -9.61 11.90
CA GLN A 23 -7.45 -10.04 13.12
C GLN A 23 -6.15 -9.25 13.41
N LEU A 24 -5.62 -8.54 12.41
CA LEU A 24 -4.44 -7.68 12.53
C LEU A 24 -4.77 -6.23 12.90
N GLU A 25 -6.06 -5.89 13.08
CA GLU A 25 -6.49 -4.54 13.45
C GLU A 25 -5.90 -4.12 14.79
N GLY A 26 -5.23 -2.96 14.80
CA GLY A 26 -4.55 -2.43 15.99
C GLY A 26 -3.37 -3.28 16.48
N LYS A 27 -2.96 -4.32 15.74
CA LYS A 27 -1.80 -5.13 16.10
C LYS A 27 -0.51 -4.42 15.72
N ILE A 28 0.44 -4.45 16.63
CA ILE A 28 1.80 -3.96 16.42
C ILE A 28 2.64 -5.13 15.92
N GLY A 29 3.40 -4.95 14.85
CA GLY A 29 4.20 -6.05 14.32
C GLY A 29 5.01 -5.72 13.09
N VAL A 30 5.80 -6.71 12.68
CA VAL A 30 6.51 -6.74 11.39
C VAL A 30 5.72 -7.62 10.44
N TYR A 31 5.62 -7.19 9.19
CA TYR A 31 4.88 -7.90 8.15
C TYR A 31 5.67 -7.91 6.84
N ALA A 32 5.49 -8.99 6.08
CA ALA A 32 6.10 -9.23 4.79
C ALA A 32 5.00 -9.47 3.77
N ILE A 33 5.03 -8.74 2.65
CA ILE A 33 4.04 -8.77 1.58
C ILE A 33 4.64 -9.49 0.37
N PHE A 34 3.88 -10.42 -0.18
CA PHE A 34 4.28 -11.22 -1.33
C PHE A 34 3.27 -11.08 -2.48
N ASN A 35 3.77 -11.15 -3.71
CA ASN A 35 2.92 -11.19 -4.92
C ASN A 35 2.25 -12.56 -5.09
N GLN A 36 1.47 -12.75 -6.14
CA GLN A 36 0.71 -13.97 -6.39
C GLN A 36 1.58 -15.24 -6.37
N GLU A 37 2.80 -15.15 -6.89
CA GLU A 37 3.78 -16.24 -6.95
C GLU A 37 4.54 -16.48 -5.62
N LYS A 38 4.13 -15.84 -4.52
CA LYS A 38 4.80 -15.88 -3.21
C LYS A 38 6.25 -15.36 -3.25
N ILE A 39 6.55 -14.44 -4.15
CA ILE A 39 7.82 -13.70 -4.20
C ILE A 39 7.72 -12.46 -3.32
N LEU A 40 8.67 -12.29 -2.39
CA LEU A 40 8.69 -11.18 -1.44
C LEU A 40 8.82 -9.84 -2.16
N GLN A 41 7.89 -8.92 -1.87
CA GLN A 41 7.84 -7.59 -2.49
C GLN A 41 8.20 -6.47 -1.52
N PHE A 42 7.80 -6.60 -0.26
CA PHE A 42 7.97 -5.56 0.76
C PHE A 42 8.02 -6.17 2.16
N ILE A 43 8.84 -5.61 3.05
CA ILE A 43 8.82 -5.84 4.50
C ILE A 43 8.64 -4.49 5.18
N GLY A 44 7.80 -4.42 6.21
CA GLY A 44 7.73 -3.24 7.07
C GLY A 44 7.22 -3.57 8.45
N TYR A 45 7.19 -2.56 9.32
CA TYR A 45 6.59 -2.68 10.64
C TYR A 45 5.62 -1.54 10.91
N SER A 46 4.63 -1.80 11.75
CA SER A 46 3.59 -0.83 12.08
C SER A 46 3.08 -1.02 13.50
N ARG A 47 2.45 0.02 14.04
CA ARG A 47 1.62 -0.07 15.25
C ARG A 47 0.20 -0.54 14.96
N ASP A 48 -0.19 -0.51 13.69
CA ASP A 48 -1.44 -1.06 13.17
C ASP A 48 -1.14 -1.73 11.83
N VAL A 49 -0.90 -3.03 11.88
CA VAL A 49 -0.55 -3.83 10.69
C VAL A 49 -1.71 -3.82 9.69
N TYR A 50 -2.96 -3.88 10.15
CA TYR A 50 -4.14 -3.84 9.27
C TYR A 50 -4.24 -2.53 8.49
N LEU A 51 -4.03 -1.39 9.15
CA LEU A 51 -4.01 -0.09 8.48
C LEU A 51 -2.92 -0.03 7.41
N SER A 52 -1.71 -0.48 7.73
CA SER A 52 -0.62 -0.54 6.75
C SER A 52 -0.96 -1.47 5.59
N CYS A 53 -1.62 -2.60 5.83
CA CYS A 53 -2.06 -3.49 4.76
C CYS A 53 -3.05 -2.81 3.81
N LYS A 54 -4.04 -2.08 4.35
CA LYS A 54 -4.97 -1.29 3.51
C LYS A 54 -4.21 -0.29 2.62
N GLN A 55 -3.25 0.43 3.19
CA GLN A 55 -2.46 1.42 2.46
C GLN A 55 -1.63 0.78 1.34
N HIS A 56 -0.92 -0.32 1.63
CA HIS A 56 -0.14 -1.03 0.63
C HIS A 56 -1.01 -1.61 -0.47
N LEU A 57 -2.19 -2.12 -0.13
CA LEU A 57 -3.11 -2.70 -1.11
C LEU A 57 -3.59 -1.68 -2.15
N VAL A 58 -3.91 -0.46 -1.74
CA VAL A 58 -4.35 0.57 -2.70
C VAL A 58 -3.20 1.14 -3.52
N ARG A 59 -1.99 1.14 -2.97
CA ARG A 59 -0.78 1.61 -3.67
C ARG A 59 -0.27 0.57 -4.67
N GLN A 60 -0.27 -0.70 -4.29
CA GLN A 60 0.32 -1.81 -5.05
C GLN A 60 -0.66 -3.01 -5.15
N PRO A 61 -1.85 -2.83 -5.75
CA PRO A 61 -2.90 -3.84 -5.76
C PRO A 61 -2.50 -5.14 -6.49
N HIS A 62 -1.54 -5.10 -7.40
CA HIS A 62 -1.03 -6.27 -8.11
C HIS A 62 0.15 -6.97 -7.41
N LYS A 63 0.58 -6.49 -6.25
CA LYS A 63 1.72 -7.04 -5.50
C LYS A 63 1.36 -7.53 -4.09
N CYS A 64 0.10 -7.34 -3.69
CA CYS A 64 -0.39 -7.67 -2.35
C CYS A 64 -1.30 -8.91 -2.38
N TYR A 65 -0.74 -10.12 -2.39
CA TYR A 65 -1.50 -11.39 -2.44
C TYR A 65 -1.35 -12.24 -1.18
N TRP A 66 -0.15 -12.27 -0.60
CA TRP A 66 0.10 -13.00 0.64
C TRP A 66 0.80 -12.13 1.65
N LEU A 67 0.58 -12.46 2.92
CA LEU A 67 1.15 -11.78 4.06
C LEU A 67 1.79 -12.80 4.99
N LYS A 68 2.94 -12.49 5.56
CA LYS A 68 3.45 -13.13 6.79
C LYS A 68 3.60 -12.06 7.85
N VAL A 69 3.21 -12.35 9.09
CA VAL A 69 3.19 -11.34 10.17
C VAL A 69 3.76 -11.92 11.46
N HIS A 70 4.55 -11.10 12.15
CA HIS A 70 4.95 -11.34 13.53
C HIS A 70 4.53 -10.16 14.39
N THR A 71 3.63 -10.41 15.35
CA THR A 71 3.09 -9.37 16.23
C THR A 71 3.83 -9.35 17.57
N ILE A 72 3.91 -8.17 18.18
CA ILE A 72 4.44 -7.96 19.53
C ILE A 72 3.42 -7.20 20.39
N GLU A 73 3.45 -7.43 21.69
CA GLU A 73 2.47 -6.84 22.63
C GLU A 73 2.73 -5.37 22.94
N ARG A 74 3.99 -4.93 22.88
CA ARG A 74 4.38 -3.57 23.24
C ARG A 74 5.14 -2.90 22.08
N PRO A 75 4.86 -1.63 21.76
CA PRO A 75 5.61 -0.93 20.72
C PRO A 75 7.08 -0.80 21.11
N ASP A 76 7.95 -1.46 20.36
CA ASP A 76 9.40 -1.34 20.49
C ASP A 76 10.02 -1.22 19.09
N ARG A 77 10.45 -0.01 18.75
CA ARG A 77 11.01 0.27 17.43
C ARG A 77 12.30 -0.51 17.17
N LYS A 78 13.10 -0.76 18.20
CA LYS A 78 14.38 -1.47 18.06
C LYS A 78 14.10 -2.93 17.70
N ILE A 79 13.22 -3.59 18.45
CA ILE A 79 12.83 -4.98 18.18
C ILE A 79 12.21 -5.11 16.78
N LEU A 80 11.28 -4.22 16.42
CA LEU A 80 10.63 -4.26 15.10
C LEU A 80 11.63 -4.09 13.95
N SER A 81 12.57 -3.16 14.08
CA SER A 81 13.59 -2.92 13.05
C SER A 81 14.62 -4.06 12.97
N GLU A 82 14.98 -4.67 14.10
CA GLU A 82 15.86 -5.85 14.13
C GLU A 82 15.22 -7.04 13.39
N ILE A 83 13.92 -7.27 13.59
CA ILE A 83 13.17 -8.32 12.90
C ILE A 83 13.06 -8.04 11.40
N GLU A 84 12.71 -6.80 11.01
CA GLU A 84 12.69 -6.38 9.59
C GLU A 84 14.04 -6.64 8.90
N ASN A 85 15.14 -6.18 9.50
CA ASN A 85 16.47 -6.37 8.95
C ASN A 85 16.84 -7.86 8.86
N SER A 86 16.45 -8.66 9.86
CA SER A 86 16.65 -10.10 9.84
C SER A 86 15.89 -10.76 8.69
N TRP A 87 14.65 -10.35 8.41
CA TRP A 87 13.85 -10.88 7.31
C TRP A 87 14.41 -10.49 5.94
N ILE A 88 14.91 -9.26 5.78
CA ILE A 88 15.60 -8.83 4.56
C ILE A 88 16.85 -9.69 4.33
N ALA A 89 17.63 -9.95 5.39
CA ALA A 89 18.82 -10.79 5.31
C ALA A 89 18.47 -12.26 4.97
N GLN A 90 17.42 -12.82 5.57
CA GLN A 90 16.92 -14.18 5.29
C GLN A 90 16.48 -14.33 3.83
N ASN A 91 15.87 -13.31 3.23
CA ASN A 91 15.47 -13.33 1.82
C ASN A 91 16.67 -13.35 0.84
N GLY A 92 17.89 -13.06 1.32
CA GLY A 92 19.11 -13.04 0.51
C GLY A 92 19.22 -11.87 -0.48
N SER A 93 18.16 -11.06 -0.61
CA SER A 93 18.12 -9.87 -1.46
C SER A 93 17.15 -8.83 -0.89
N LEU A 94 17.42 -7.56 -1.18
CA LEU A 94 16.51 -6.47 -0.79
C LEU A 94 15.24 -6.54 -1.64
N PRO A 95 14.04 -6.65 -1.04
CA PRO A 95 12.81 -6.64 -1.80
C PRO A 95 12.65 -5.33 -2.57
N PRO A 96 12.07 -5.33 -3.79
CA PRO A 96 11.95 -4.11 -4.60
C PRO A 96 11.26 -2.96 -3.86
N GLY A 97 10.22 -3.25 -3.07
CA GLY A 97 9.50 -2.27 -2.26
C GLY A 97 10.27 -1.73 -1.05
N ASN A 98 11.40 -2.35 -0.67
CA ASN A 98 12.33 -1.82 0.32
C ASN A 98 13.51 -1.06 -0.32
N GLY A 99 13.66 -1.15 -1.64
CA GLY A 99 14.73 -0.54 -2.43
C GLY A 99 14.21 0.45 -3.46
N GLU A 100 14.43 0.16 -4.74
CA GLU A 100 14.12 1.03 -5.89
C GLU A 100 12.67 1.52 -5.93
N HIS A 101 11.71 0.69 -5.50
CA HIS A 101 10.29 1.00 -5.54
C HIS A 101 9.76 1.52 -4.20
N LYS A 102 10.62 1.82 -3.22
CA LYS A 102 10.16 2.19 -1.87
C LYS A 102 9.11 3.30 -1.84
N GLN A 103 9.28 4.33 -2.66
CA GLN A 103 8.37 5.47 -2.68
C GLN A 103 6.93 5.09 -3.07
N ILE A 104 6.75 4.21 -4.05
CA ILE A 104 5.42 3.76 -4.51
C ILE A 104 4.74 2.80 -3.52
N TRP A 105 5.46 2.32 -2.50
CA TRP A 105 4.90 1.55 -1.38
C TRP A 105 4.61 2.43 -0.17
N THR A 106 5.45 3.42 0.13
CA THR A 106 5.36 4.17 1.39
C THR A 106 4.61 5.49 1.30
N ASN A 107 4.58 6.12 0.12
CA ASN A 107 4.02 7.46 -0.04
C ASN A 107 2.57 7.40 -0.53
N ALA A 108 1.84 8.49 -0.34
CA ALA A 108 0.58 8.73 -1.04
C ALA A 108 0.82 8.66 -2.56
N ILE A 109 -0.17 8.18 -3.31
CA ILE A 109 -0.08 8.07 -4.76
C ILE A 109 -0.14 9.49 -5.34
N ASN A 110 0.91 9.89 -6.04
CA ASN A 110 0.96 11.15 -6.78
C ASN A 110 0.26 10.99 -8.13
N VAL A 111 -0.94 11.56 -8.27
CA VAL A 111 -1.75 11.35 -9.47
C VAL A 111 -1.22 12.09 -10.69
N GLN A 112 -0.33 13.07 -10.50
CA GLN A 112 0.31 13.77 -11.62
C GLN A 112 1.18 12.82 -12.47
N GLU A 113 1.80 11.83 -11.82
CA GLU A 113 2.59 10.79 -12.50
C GLU A 113 1.71 9.83 -13.30
N LEU A 114 0.41 9.80 -13.02
CA LEU A 114 -0.58 8.91 -13.62
C LEU A 114 -1.54 9.61 -14.57
N MET A 115 -1.27 10.88 -14.90
CA MET A 115 -2.07 11.62 -15.88
C MET A 115 -1.88 11.03 -17.28
N THR A 116 -2.98 10.93 -18.00
CA THR A 116 -3.00 10.73 -19.46
C THR A 116 -2.43 11.96 -20.16
N ASP A 117 -2.07 11.83 -21.44
CA ASP A 117 -1.50 12.95 -22.22
C ASP A 117 -2.46 14.14 -22.27
N THR A 118 -3.76 13.89 -22.48
CA THR A 118 -4.79 14.94 -22.46
C THR A 118 -4.93 15.62 -21.09
N GLU A 119 -4.83 14.87 -19.99
CA GLU A 119 -4.88 15.46 -18.64
C GLU A 119 -3.63 16.29 -18.34
N LYS A 120 -2.45 15.84 -18.78
CA LYS A 120 -1.19 16.60 -18.66
C LYS A 120 -1.27 17.91 -19.43
N GLU A 121 -1.74 17.88 -20.68
CA GLU A 121 -1.94 19.08 -21.51
C GLU A 121 -2.88 20.08 -20.83
N ASN A 122 -4.01 19.60 -20.29
CA ASN A 122 -4.95 20.44 -19.56
C ASN A 122 -4.33 21.04 -18.29
N TYR A 123 -3.57 20.27 -17.53
CA TYR A 123 -2.95 20.73 -16.28
C TYR A 123 -1.83 21.76 -16.51
N HIS A 124 -1.02 21.56 -17.56
CA HIS A 124 0.10 22.44 -17.91
C HIS A 124 -0.28 23.62 -18.81
N ASN A 125 -1.57 23.75 -19.18
CA ASN A 125 -2.04 24.87 -19.98
C ASN A 125 -1.76 26.21 -19.26
N PRO A 126 -0.94 27.13 -19.82
CA PRO A 126 -0.59 28.38 -19.15
C PRO A 126 -1.76 29.36 -19.04
N LEU A 127 -2.87 29.11 -19.73
CA LEU A 127 -4.06 29.96 -19.73
C LEU A 127 -5.05 29.64 -18.61
N ILE A 128 -4.85 28.54 -17.87
CA ILE A 128 -5.75 28.15 -16.77
C ILE A 128 -5.23 28.64 -15.42
N ASP A 129 -6.16 29.03 -14.55
CA ASP A 129 -5.86 29.44 -13.19
C ASP A 129 -5.65 28.24 -12.24
N ASP A 130 -5.18 28.52 -11.02
CA ASP A 130 -4.91 27.49 -10.03
C ASP A 130 -6.18 26.73 -9.59
N LEU A 131 -7.34 27.39 -9.58
CA LEU A 131 -8.62 26.75 -9.29
C LEU A 131 -8.94 25.66 -10.33
N THR A 132 -8.70 25.97 -11.61
CA THR A 132 -8.89 25.02 -12.70
C THR A 132 -7.87 23.88 -12.62
N LYS A 133 -6.61 24.16 -12.28
CA LYS A 133 -5.59 23.11 -12.01
C LYS A 133 -6.03 22.17 -10.90
N THR A 134 -6.52 22.69 -9.77
CA THR A 134 -7.08 21.87 -8.68
C THR A 134 -8.24 21.01 -9.17
N LYS A 135 -9.10 21.53 -10.06
CA LYS A 135 -10.19 20.74 -10.65
C LYS A 135 -9.66 19.59 -11.51
N VAL A 136 -8.62 19.82 -12.31
CA VAL A 136 -7.94 18.77 -13.08
C VAL A 136 -7.38 17.71 -12.13
N LEU A 137 -6.62 18.09 -11.10
CA LEU A 137 -6.09 17.15 -10.10
C LEU A 137 -7.19 16.30 -9.46
N LYS A 138 -8.30 16.92 -9.02
CA LYS A 138 -9.44 16.19 -8.46
C LYS A 138 -10.05 15.18 -9.43
N ASN A 139 -10.12 15.50 -10.72
CA ASN A 139 -10.67 14.61 -11.74
C ASN A 139 -9.74 13.42 -11.98
N VAL A 140 -8.43 13.68 -12.12
CA VAL A 140 -7.41 12.63 -12.24
C VAL A 140 -7.44 11.73 -11.01
N SER A 141 -7.50 12.30 -9.80
CA SER A 141 -7.63 11.53 -8.56
C SER A 141 -8.87 10.64 -8.53
N ARG A 142 -10.03 11.11 -9.00
CA ARG A 142 -11.25 10.28 -9.05
C ARG A 142 -11.13 9.14 -10.06
N ARG A 143 -10.51 9.39 -11.21
CA ARG A 143 -10.25 8.36 -12.23
C ARG A 143 -9.33 7.27 -11.67
N VAL A 144 -8.15 7.65 -11.18
CA VAL A 144 -7.17 6.72 -10.60
C VAL A 144 -7.77 5.94 -9.42
N GLU A 145 -8.53 6.60 -8.54
CA GLU A 145 -9.25 5.91 -7.47
C GLU A 145 -10.24 4.86 -8.02
N SER A 146 -10.99 5.19 -9.06
CA SER A 146 -11.94 4.26 -9.68
C SER A 146 -11.21 3.06 -10.27
N GLU A 147 -10.11 3.28 -10.99
CA GLU A 147 -9.27 2.22 -11.55
C GLU A 147 -8.72 1.28 -10.45
N ILE A 148 -8.23 1.83 -9.33
CA ILE A 148 -7.77 1.02 -8.19
C ILE A 148 -8.94 0.20 -7.62
N LEU A 149 -10.09 0.82 -7.39
CA LEU A 149 -11.26 0.13 -6.83
C LEU A 149 -11.81 -0.96 -7.75
N GLU A 150 -11.76 -0.76 -9.06
CA GLU A 150 -12.10 -1.78 -10.06
C GLU A 150 -11.16 -2.99 -9.96
N VAL A 151 -9.85 -2.77 -9.88
CA VAL A 151 -8.87 -3.85 -9.66
C VAL A 151 -9.15 -4.61 -8.37
N LEU A 152 -9.40 -3.90 -7.27
CA LEU A 152 -9.67 -4.53 -5.98
C LEU A 152 -10.98 -5.33 -5.99
N THR A 153 -12.02 -4.81 -6.64
CA THR A 153 -13.30 -5.51 -6.82
C THR A 153 -13.12 -6.75 -7.68
N ALA A 154 -12.35 -6.67 -8.77
CA ALA A 154 -12.02 -7.81 -9.62
C ALA A 154 -11.21 -8.89 -8.87
N ARG A 155 -10.41 -8.48 -7.88
CA ARG A 155 -9.72 -9.39 -6.95
C ARG A 155 -10.62 -9.97 -5.84
N GLY A 156 -11.91 -9.62 -5.83
CA GLY A 156 -12.90 -10.11 -4.87
C GLY A 156 -13.00 -9.32 -3.56
N LEU A 157 -12.34 -8.17 -3.46
CA LEU A 157 -12.41 -7.34 -2.25
C LEU A 157 -13.84 -6.83 -2.02
N LYS A 158 -14.35 -7.06 -0.79
CA LYS A 158 -15.61 -6.49 -0.28
C LYS A 158 -15.39 -5.49 0.84
N THR A 159 -14.25 -5.58 1.55
CA THR A 159 -13.87 -4.57 2.55
C THR A 159 -13.93 -3.16 1.94
N GLN A 160 -14.61 -2.24 2.63
CA GLN A 160 -14.76 -0.87 2.14
C GLN A 160 -13.44 -0.08 2.25
N ILE A 161 -12.95 0.42 1.12
CA ILE A 161 -11.83 1.35 1.04
C ILE A 161 -12.34 2.79 0.98
N ARG A 162 -11.78 3.68 1.81
CA ARG A 162 -12.15 5.10 1.84
C ARG A 162 -10.91 5.99 1.70
N PHE A 163 -10.75 6.59 0.54
CA PHE A 163 -9.72 7.61 0.29
C PHE A 163 -10.03 8.92 1.01
N ASN A 164 -8.99 9.66 1.37
CA ASN A 164 -9.11 10.98 1.96
C ASN A 164 -9.47 12.02 0.86
N PRO A 165 -10.69 12.60 0.87
CA PRO A 165 -11.11 13.53 -0.17
C PRO A 165 -10.32 14.84 -0.18
N LYS A 166 -9.69 15.23 0.95
CA LYS A 166 -8.90 16.47 1.03
C LYS A 166 -7.61 16.37 0.21
N LEU A 167 -6.96 15.22 0.22
CA LEU A 167 -5.68 15.01 -0.49
C LEU A 167 -5.81 15.13 -2.02
N LYS A 168 -7.02 14.93 -2.57
CA LYS A 168 -7.28 15.09 -4.01
C LYS A 168 -7.05 16.51 -4.51
N GLU A 169 -7.13 17.52 -3.63
CA GLU A 169 -6.81 18.91 -3.95
C GLU A 169 -5.32 19.12 -4.24
N GLU A 170 -4.48 18.31 -3.61
CA GLU A 170 -3.02 18.34 -3.72
C GLU A 170 -2.51 17.35 -4.79
N GLY A 171 -3.42 16.66 -5.48
CA GLY A 171 -3.05 15.61 -6.44
C GLY A 171 -2.54 14.33 -5.76
N LEU A 172 -2.94 14.09 -4.51
CA LEU A 172 -2.55 12.91 -3.74
C LEU A 172 -3.75 12.00 -3.48
N LEU A 173 -3.52 10.69 -3.54
CA LEU A 173 -4.46 9.68 -3.07
C LEU A 173 -3.82 8.88 -1.93
N ASP A 174 -4.47 8.92 -0.78
CA ASP A 174 -4.16 8.06 0.36
C ASP A 174 -5.43 7.79 1.18
N LEU A 175 -5.33 6.83 2.09
CA LEU A 175 -6.43 6.48 2.99
C LEU A 175 -6.55 7.46 4.16
N LYS A 176 -7.72 7.44 4.81
CA LYS A 176 -7.97 8.18 6.05
C LYS A 176 -7.34 7.52 7.26
#